data_AF-A0A659PV03-F1
#
_entry.id   AF-A0A659PV03-F1
#
_cell.length_a   1.000
_cell.length_b   1.000
_cell.length_c   1.000
_cell.angle_alpha   90.00
_cell.angle_beta   90.00
_cell.angle_gamma   90.00
#
_symmetry.space_group_name_H-M   'P 1'
#
loop_
_entity.id
_entity.type
_entity.pdbx_description
1 polymer ?
#
loop_
_entity_poly.entity_id
_entity_poly.type
_entity_poly.pdbx_seq_one_letter_code
_entity_poly.pdbx_strand_id
1 'polypeptide(L)'
;LHPPRRRQRPRCIRDRTSNEAVLDLSHAEESIALAEAERLAEDLRLLYVALTRAVWHCSLGVAPLVRRRSDKKGETDVHQSALGRLLQKGEPMDAAGLRACIEALCDEDIVCRTPGNTDNDRWQIAAASHAELSARTLQRLLYDSGRVTSYSGLQQRGHRVAQDLIPRLDIDAAGVGEAAEAPAMTPHHFPRGASPGTFLHSLFEELDFTQPIDPQWVQEKLELSGFETRWEPVLTRWLDTVLHVPLIVISEPTRRRYSSDAG
;
A
#
# COMPACT_ATOMS: atom_id res chain seq x y z
N LEU A 1 -17.05 28.29 34.56
CA LEU A 1 -17.60 29.58 35.06
C LEU A 1 -17.55 30.61 33.94
N HIS A 2 -18.62 30.75 33.15
CA HIS A 2 -18.72 31.86 32.17
C HIS A 2 -19.23 33.12 32.89
N PRO A 3 -18.69 34.31 32.56
CA PRO A 3 -19.00 35.55 33.27
C PRO A 3 -20.41 36.05 32.92
N PRO A 4 -21.02 36.92 33.76
CA PRO A 4 -22.39 37.36 33.57
C PRO A 4 -22.47 38.39 32.44
N ARG A 5 -22.91 37.97 31.25
CA ARG A 5 -23.23 38.90 30.17
C ARG A 5 -24.59 39.57 30.44
N ARG A 6 -24.59 40.70 31.16
CA ARG A 6 -25.67 41.69 31.09
C ARG A 6 -25.47 42.57 29.85
N ARG A 7 -26.12 42.20 28.74
CA ARG A 7 -26.64 43.12 27.71
C ARG A 7 -27.84 42.42 27.07
N GLN A 8 -29.00 43.06 27.17
CA GLN A 8 -30.26 42.65 26.57
C GLN A 8 -30.01 42.28 25.10
N ARG A 9 -30.01 40.99 24.79
CA ARG A 9 -29.90 40.52 23.41
C ARG A 9 -31.29 40.57 22.80
N PRO A 10 -31.44 41.10 21.58
CA PRO A 10 -32.70 40.96 20.85
C PRO A 10 -32.98 39.47 20.68
N ARG A 11 -34.22 39.07 20.96
CA ARG A 11 -34.63 37.66 21.00
C ARG A 11 -35.35 37.33 19.71
N CYS A 12 -34.85 36.33 18.99
CA CYS A 12 -35.53 35.76 17.85
C CYS A 12 -36.65 34.87 18.36
N ILE A 13 -37.85 35.07 17.84
CA ILE A 13 -39.08 34.40 18.24
C ILE A 13 -39.78 33.93 16.98
N ARG A 14 -40.41 32.77 17.02
CA ARG A 14 -41.27 32.33 15.92
C ARG A 14 -42.70 32.78 16.12
N ASP A 15 -43.23 33.55 15.16
CA ASP A 15 -44.65 33.93 15.18
C ASP A 15 -45.52 32.68 15.03
N ARG A 16 -46.52 32.52 15.91
CA ARG A 16 -47.41 31.35 15.91
C ARG A 16 -48.41 31.34 14.76
N THR A 17 -48.70 32.50 14.18
CA THR A 17 -49.63 32.62 13.05
C THR A 17 -48.94 32.45 11.70
N SER A 18 -47.81 33.11 11.47
CA SER A 18 -47.08 33.06 10.20
C SER A 18 -45.97 32.00 10.16
N ASN A 19 -45.54 31.48 11.31
CA ASN A 19 -44.40 30.57 11.47
C ASN A 19 -43.07 31.15 10.97
N GLU A 20 -42.97 32.48 10.85
CA GLU A 20 -41.76 33.21 10.48
C GLU A 20 -40.92 33.58 11.71
N ALA A 21 -39.60 33.72 11.50
CA ALA A 21 -38.68 34.16 12.54
C ALA A 21 -38.72 35.69 12.66
N VAL A 22 -39.24 36.20 13.76
CA VAL A 22 -39.36 37.62 14.08
C VAL A 22 -38.33 37.99 15.15
N LEU A 23 -37.55 39.04 14.89
CA LEU A 23 -36.63 39.60 15.87
C LEU A 23 -37.32 40.72 16.64
N ASP A 24 -37.68 40.48 17.90
CA ASP A 24 -38.24 41.54 18.74
C ASP A 24 -37.14 42.39 19.37
N LEU A 25 -37.20 43.69 19.08
CA LEU A 25 -36.32 44.74 19.61
C LEU A 25 -36.94 45.48 20.80
N SER A 26 -38.26 45.32 21.03
CA SER A 26 -39.04 46.07 22.02
C SER A 26 -39.07 45.42 23.40
N HIS A 27 -38.56 44.19 23.54
CA HIS A 27 -38.55 43.44 24.79
C HIS A 27 -39.94 43.30 25.43
N ALA A 28 -40.98 43.12 24.61
CA ALA A 28 -42.31 42.88 25.12
C ALA A 28 -42.33 41.63 26.02
N GLU A 29 -43.09 41.67 27.12
CA GLU A 29 -43.15 40.54 28.06
C GLU A 29 -43.67 39.26 27.39
N GLU A 30 -44.63 39.41 26.46
CA GLU A 30 -45.17 38.32 25.65
C GLU A 30 -44.10 37.68 24.74
N SER A 31 -43.31 38.50 24.07
CA SER A 31 -42.17 38.09 23.26
C SER A 31 -41.13 37.33 24.09
N ILE A 32 -40.84 37.79 25.30
CA ILE A 32 -39.90 37.12 26.22
C ILE A 32 -40.45 35.75 26.63
N ALA A 33 -41.74 35.67 26.98
CA ALA A 33 -42.39 34.42 27.35
C ALA A 33 -42.38 33.41 26.20
N LEU A 34 -42.64 33.87 24.97
CA LEU A 34 -42.62 33.02 23.77
C LEU A 34 -41.20 32.52 23.46
N ALA A 35 -40.18 33.39 23.55
CA ALA A 35 -38.78 33.00 23.38
C ALA A 35 -38.31 31.97 24.43
N GLU A 36 -38.70 32.13 25.70
CA GLU A 36 -38.36 31.17 26.75
C GLU A 36 -39.09 29.83 26.55
N ALA A 37 -40.33 29.85 26.05
CA ALA A 37 -41.06 28.64 25.70
C ALA A 37 -40.39 27.88 24.54
N GLU A 38 -39.94 28.58 23.49
CA GLU A 38 -39.18 27.95 22.40
C GLU A 38 -37.83 27.39 22.86
N ARG A 39 -37.09 28.17 23.66
CA ARG A 39 -35.82 27.72 24.25
C ARG A 39 -36.01 26.44 25.05
N LEU A 40 -37.03 26.39 25.90
CA LEU A 40 -37.34 25.23 26.74
C LEU A 40 -37.82 24.03 25.91
N ALA A 41 -38.60 24.27 24.85
CA ALA A 41 -39.01 23.22 23.92
C ALA A 41 -37.78 22.58 23.24
N GLU A 42 -36.79 23.39 22.85
CA GLU A 42 -35.55 22.87 22.28
C GLU A 42 -34.71 22.10 23.30
N ASP A 43 -34.55 22.63 24.52
CA ASP A 43 -33.85 21.90 25.59
C ASP A 43 -34.51 20.54 25.89
N LEU A 44 -35.84 20.43 25.79
CA LEU A 44 -36.56 19.15 25.95
C LEU A 44 -36.22 18.17 24.81
N ARG A 45 -36.09 18.64 23.56
CA ARG A 45 -35.63 17.80 22.45
C ARG A 45 -34.20 17.33 22.66
N LEU A 46 -33.32 18.22 23.12
CA LEU A 46 -31.93 17.88 23.44
C LEU A 46 -31.85 16.86 24.57
N LEU A 47 -32.66 17.01 25.62
CA LEU A 47 -32.72 16.05 26.72
C LEU A 47 -33.18 14.67 26.24
N TYR A 48 -34.22 14.62 25.38
CA TYR A 48 -34.69 13.37 24.78
C TYR A 48 -33.58 12.67 23.99
N VAL A 49 -32.84 13.42 23.15
CA VAL A 49 -31.70 12.89 22.41
C VAL A 49 -30.60 12.39 23.36
N ALA A 50 -30.29 13.15 24.42
CA ALA A 50 -29.26 12.76 25.38
C ALA A 50 -29.61 11.46 26.12
N LEU A 51 -30.87 11.31 26.55
CA LEU A 51 -31.36 10.12 27.26
C LEU A 51 -31.36 8.87 26.38
N THR A 52 -31.68 9.02 25.10
CA THR A 52 -31.83 7.89 24.15
C THR A 52 -30.52 7.44 23.51
N ARG A 53 -29.37 8.01 23.88
CA ARG A 53 -28.06 7.63 23.33
C ARG A 53 -27.46 6.38 23.97
N ALA A 54 -27.76 6.10 25.24
CA ALA A 54 -27.20 4.98 25.97
C ALA A 54 -27.95 3.67 25.68
N VAL A 55 -27.22 2.54 25.62
CA VAL A 55 -27.80 1.21 25.43
C VAL A 55 -27.95 0.46 26.76
N TRP A 56 -26.96 0.56 27.65
CA TRP A 56 -26.90 -0.24 28.88
C TRP A 56 -27.26 0.57 30.13
N HIS A 57 -26.73 1.79 30.26
CA HIS A 57 -26.92 2.62 31.45
C HIS A 57 -26.67 4.10 31.11
N CYS A 58 -27.51 5.00 31.65
CA CYS A 58 -27.36 6.45 31.54
C CYS A 58 -27.39 7.08 32.93
N SER A 59 -26.33 7.78 33.31
CA SER A 59 -26.27 8.57 34.55
C SER A 59 -26.33 10.06 34.25
N LEU A 60 -27.24 10.77 34.92
CA LEU A 60 -27.38 12.22 34.83
C LEU A 60 -27.05 12.87 36.18
N GLY A 61 -26.21 13.90 36.14
CA GLY A 61 -25.94 14.73 37.31
C GLY A 61 -27.03 15.78 37.50
N VAL A 62 -27.68 15.78 38.67
CA VAL A 62 -28.69 16.77 39.04
C VAL A 62 -28.24 17.50 40.30
N ALA A 63 -28.37 18.83 40.29
CA ALA A 63 -28.01 19.68 41.43
C ALA A 63 -29.11 20.74 41.66
N PRO A 64 -29.34 21.16 42.93
CA PRO A 64 -30.24 22.26 43.27
C PRO A 64 -29.62 23.61 42.86
N LEU A 65 -29.69 23.93 41.57
CA LEU A 65 -29.07 25.13 40.99
C LEU A 65 -29.91 26.39 41.24
N VAL A 66 -29.23 27.47 41.62
CA VAL A 66 -29.81 28.82 41.73
C VAL A 66 -29.05 29.74 40.76
N ARG A 67 -29.73 30.29 39.76
CA ARG A 67 -29.13 31.15 38.73
C ARG A 67 -29.07 32.62 39.15
N ARG A 68 -30.03 33.08 39.96
CA ARG A 68 -30.02 34.44 40.51
C ARG A 68 -29.32 34.48 41.87
N ARG A 69 -28.51 35.51 42.13
CA ARG A 69 -28.23 35.94 43.52
C ARG A 69 -29.53 36.53 44.07
N SER A 70 -30.45 35.67 44.50
CA SER A 70 -31.68 36.08 45.17
C SER A 70 -31.54 35.77 46.66
N ASP A 71 -31.94 36.72 47.49
CA ASP A 71 -32.05 36.58 48.95
C ASP A 71 -33.22 35.66 49.37
N LYS A 72 -33.99 35.13 48.40
CA LYS A 72 -35.04 34.15 48.66
C LYS A 72 -34.42 32.82 49.09
N LYS A 73 -34.37 32.63 50.40
CA LYS A 73 -33.98 31.37 51.04
C LYS A 73 -34.96 30.26 50.65
N GLY A 74 -34.54 29.32 49.81
CA GLY A 74 -35.21 28.04 49.65
C GLY A 74 -35.39 27.57 48.21
N GLU A 75 -35.91 28.42 47.31
CA GLU A 75 -36.34 28.01 45.97
C GLU A 75 -35.17 27.84 44.98
N THR A 76 -35.19 26.76 44.20
CA THR A 76 -34.21 26.48 43.14
C THR A 76 -34.76 26.88 41.76
N ASP A 77 -33.87 27.34 40.87
CA ASP A 77 -34.21 27.69 39.47
C ASP A 77 -34.23 26.44 38.55
N VAL A 78 -34.21 25.24 39.12
CA VAL A 78 -34.10 23.97 38.38
C VAL A 78 -35.30 23.73 37.46
N HIS A 79 -36.51 24.13 37.87
CA HIS A 79 -37.76 24.04 37.10
C HIS A 79 -37.69 24.72 35.72
N GLN A 80 -36.73 25.62 35.50
CA GLN A 80 -36.51 26.32 34.21
C GLN A 80 -35.62 25.53 33.23
N SER A 81 -34.98 24.46 33.69
CA SER A 81 -34.25 23.52 32.82
C SER A 81 -35.21 22.46 32.27
N ALA A 82 -34.89 21.86 31.12
CA ALA A 82 -35.70 20.77 30.57
C ALA A 82 -35.89 19.61 31.56
N LEU A 83 -34.80 19.14 32.17
CA LEU A 83 -34.86 18.04 33.15
C LEU A 83 -35.68 18.44 34.38
N GLY A 84 -35.40 19.61 34.95
CA GLY A 84 -36.12 20.09 36.12
C GLY A 84 -37.60 20.34 35.87
N ARG A 85 -37.98 20.80 34.67
CA ARG A 85 -39.40 20.95 34.29
C ARG A 85 -40.13 19.60 34.29
N LEU A 86 -39.49 18.53 33.83
CA LEU A 86 -40.10 17.19 33.85
C LEU A 86 -40.20 16.65 35.28
N LEU A 87 -39.16 16.84 36.10
CA LEU A 87 -39.12 16.37 37.49
C LEU A 87 -40.11 17.12 38.39
N GLN A 88 -40.13 18.45 38.32
CA GLN A 88 -40.90 19.33 39.21
C GLN A 88 -42.24 19.76 38.59
N LYS A 89 -42.63 19.20 37.42
CA LYS A 89 -43.83 19.56 36.66
C LYS A 89 -43.96 21.06 36.33
N GLY A 90 -42.83 21.75 36.27
CA GLY A 90 -42.75 23.19 36.00
C GLY A 90 -42.95 24.10 37.21
N GLU A 91 -43.13 23.55 38.41
CA GLU A 91 -43.28 24.31 39.65
C GLU A 91 -41.92 24.55 40.34
N PRO A 92 -41.66 25.74 40.88
CA PRO A 92 -40.46 26.00 41.65
C PRO A 92 -40.48 25.23 42.97
N MET A 93 -39.39 24.52 43.26
CA MET A 93 -39.23 23.77 44.52
C MET A 93 -37.86 24.02 45.14
N ASP A 94 -37.75 23.77 46.44
CA ASP A 94 -36.50 23.78 47.16
C ASP A 94 -35.67 22.50 46.90
N ALA A 95 -34.47 22.44 47.49
CA ALA A 95 -33.59 21.30 47.32
C ALA A 95 -34.20 19.98 47.84
N ALA A 96 -34.99 20.04 48.92
CA ALA A 96 -35.68 18.88 49.48
C ALA A 96 -36.83 18.42 48.56
N GLY A 97 -37.64 19.35 48.04
CA GLY A 97 -38.70 19.07 47.09
C GLY A 97 -38.18 18.49 45.77
N LEU A 98 -37.08 19.03 45.24
CA LEU A 98 -36.41 18.45 44.07
C LEU A 98 -36.02 16.98 44.31
N ARG A 99 -35.44 16.69 45.47
CA ARG A 99 -35.04 15.32 45.81
C ARG A 99 -36.25 14.40 45.94
N ALA A 100 -37.33 14.85 46.59
CA ALA A 100 -38.57 14.09 46.70
C ALA A 100 -39.18 13.78 45.32
N CYS A 101 -39.14 14.71 44.38
CA CYS A 101 -39.58 14.47 43.00
C CYS A 101 -38.75 13.40 42.28
N ILE A 102 -37.43 13.37 42.50
CA ILE A 102 -36.56 12.34 41.91
C ILE A 102 -36.84 10.98 42.57
N GLU A 103 -36.96 10.94 43.90
CA GLU A 103 -37.26 9.72 44.64
C GLU A 103 -38.64 9.14 44.25
N ALA A 104 -39.62 9.99 43.95
CA ALA A 104 -40.93 9.56 43.47
C ALA A 104 -40.91 8.91 42.06
N LEU A 105 -39.84 9.13 41.28
CA LEU A 105 -39.63 8.50 39.97
C LEU A 105 -38.76 7.25 40.06
N CYS A 106 -38.18 6.96 41.22
CA CYS A 106 -37.30 5.81 41.36
C CYS A 106 -38.11 4.52 41.44
N ASP A 107 -37.64 3.52 40.71
CA ASP A 107 -38.19 2.16 40.67
C ASP A 107 -37.03 1.15 40.49
N GLU A 108 -37.28 0.01 39.84
CA GLU A 108 -36.22 -0.96 39.54
C GLU A 108 -35.23 -0.47 38.47
N ASP A 109 -35.68 0.39 37.54
CA ASP A 109 -34.91 0.87 36.39
C ASP A 109 -34.27 2.25 36.65
N ILE A 110 -34.88 3.08 37.50
CA ILE A 110 -34.43 4.43 37.82
C ILE A 110 -33.96 4.49 39.27
N VAL A 111 -32.68 4.80 39.48
CA VAL A 111 -32.09 4.89 40.82
C VAL A 111 -31.49 6.26 41.09
N CYS A 112 -31.92 6.89 42.18
CA CYS A 112 -31.31 8.11 42.70
C CYS A 112 -30.16 7.79 43.66
N ARG A 113 -28.97 8.36 43.40
CA ARG A 113 -27.82 8.28 44.30
C ARG A 113 -27.23 9.67 44.55
N THR A 114 -26.97 9.96 45.82
CA THR A 114 -26.13 11.11 46.18
C THR A 114 -24.67 10.71 45.98
N PRO A 115 -23.88 11.46 45.19
CA PRO A 115 -22.46 11.16 45.03
C PRO A 115 -21.75 11.23 46.40
N GLY A 116 -20.94 10.21 46.69
CA GLY A 116 -20.11 10.18 47.90
C GLY A 116 -18.89 11.09 47.79
N ASN A 117 -17.98 10.98 48.76
CA ASN A 117 -16.71 11.69 48.70
C ASN A 117 -15.91 11.24 47.47
N THR A 118 -15.38 12.20 46.73
CA THR A 118 -14.46 11.92 45.62
C THR A 118 -13.12 11.48 46.18
N ASP A 119 -12.71 10.28 45.82
CA ASP A 119 -11.31 9.89 45.92
C ASP A 119 -10.54 10.54 44.76
N ASN A 120 -9.40 11.17 45.07
CA ASN A 120 -8.52 11.80 44.08
C ASN A 120 -7.36 10.89 43.69
N ASP A 121 -7.39 9.63 44.12
CA ASP A 121 -6.42 8.64 43.70
C ASP A 121 -6.40 8.51 42.17
N ARG A 122 -5.18 8.50 41.63
CA ARG A 122 -4.99 8.38 40.19
C ARG A 122 -5.41 6.98 39.75
N TRP A 123 -6.21 6.90 38.69
CA TRP A 123 -6.53 5.65 38.03
C TRP A 123 -5.24 4.93 37.61
N GLN A 124 -5.03 3.70 38.12
CA GLN A 124 -3.89 2.86 37.77
C GLN A 124 -4.36 1.74 36.84
N ILE A 125 -3.80 1.70 35.63
CA ILE A 125 -4.01 0.59 34.70
C ILE A 125 -3.09 -0.55 35.14
N ALA A 126 -3.64 -1.76 35.31
CA ALA A 126 -2.82 -2.94 35.53
C ALA A 126 -1.85 -3.11 34.36
N ALA A 127 -0.54 -3.11 34.64
CA ALA A 127 0.46 -3.26 33.60
C ALA A 127 0.28 -4.61 32.90
N ALA A 128 0.16 -4.58 31.57
CA ALA A 128 0.13 -5.80 30.78
C ALA A 128 1.47 -6.53 30.95
N SER A 129 1.43 -7.75 31.46
CA SER A 129 2.59 -8.62 31.49
C SER A 129 2.87 -9.10 30.07
N HIS A 130 3.89 -8.54 29.43
CA HIS A 130 4.36 -9.04 28.15
C HIS A 130 5.26 -10.25 28.40
N ALA A 131 4.96 -11.37 27.73
CA ALA A 131 5.88 -12.50 27.68
C ALA A 131 7.14 -12.08 26.89
N GLU A 132 8.32 -12.40 27.41
CA GLU A 132 9.56 -12.23 26.67
C GLU A 132 9.55 -13.18 25.46
N LEU A 133 9.46 -12.60 24.27
CA LEU A 133 9.52 -13.33 23.02
C LEU A 133 10.99 -13.41 22.58
N SER A 134 11.38 -14.57 22.05
CA SER A 134 12.67 -14.73 21.37
C SER A 134 12.47 -15.28 19.96
N ALA A 135 13.30 -14.81 19.02
CA ALA A 135 13.30 -15.29 17.65
C ALA A 135 14.08 -16.60 17.55
N ARG A 136 13.55 -17.57 16.80
CA ARG A 136 14.25 -18.82 16.54
C ARG A 136 15.46 -18.56 15.63
N THR A 137 16.65 -18.97 16.08
CA THR A 137 17.89 -18.85 15.32
C THR A 137 18.09 -20.03 14.38
N LEU A 138 18.52 -19.74 13.14
CA LEU A 138 18.84 -20.76 12.16
C LEU A 138 20.19 -21.41 12.53
N GLN A 139 20.17 -22.69 12.91
CA GLN A 139 21.38 -23.43 13.29
C GLN A 139 22.09 -24.10 12.09
N ARG A 140 21.47 -24.11 10.91
CA ARG A 140 22.04 -24.74 9.72
C ARG A 140 22.95 -23.76 8.98
N LEU A 141 24.18 -24.17 8.72
CA LEU A 141 25.04 -23.50 7.75
C LEU A 141 24.51 -23.76 6.35
N LEU A 142 24.17 -22.70 5.61
CA LEU A 142 23.79 -22.83 4.20
C LEU A 142 25.07 -23.05 3.40
N TYR A 143 25.42 -24.31 3.15
CA TYR A 143 26.45 -24.66 2.20
C TYR A 143 25.95 -25.77 1.29
N ASP A 144 25.35 -25.35 0.18
CA ASP A 144 25.40 -26.09 -1.08
C ASP A 144 25.26 -25.07 -2.21
N SER A 145 26.27 -25.01 -3.07
CA SER A 145 26.24 -24.19 -4.29
C SER A 145 26.44 -25.08 -5.50
N GLY A 146 25.71 -26.19 -5.57
CA GLY A 146 25.54 -26.95 -6.80
C GLY A 146 25.13 -26.00 -7.93
N ARG A 147 26.01 -25.87 -8.93
CA ARG A 147 25.78 -25.01 -10.08
C ARG A 147 26.00 -25.82 -11.35
N VAL A 148 25.03 -25.76 -12.24
CA VAL A 148 25.19 -26.23 -13.62
C VAL A 148 25.88 -25.10 -14.40
N THR A 149 27.04 -25.38 -14.98
CA THR A 149 27.81 -24.40 -15.77
C THR A 149 28.06 -24.92 -17.18
N SER A 150 27.78 -24.10 -18.19
CA SER A 150 28.27 -24.28 -19.55
C SER A 150 29.73 -23.81 -19.68
N TYR A 151 30.40 -24.19 -20.77
CA TYR A 151 31.78 -23.77 -21.08
C TYR A 151 31.94 -22.23 -21.12
N SER A 152 30.90 -21.52 -21.55
CA SER A 152 30.83 -20.05 -21.51
C SER A 152 30.86 -19.47 -20.09
N GLY A 153 30.43 -20.23 -19.07
CA GLY A 153 30.58 -19.85 -17.66
C GLY A 153 32.02 -19.95 -17.14
N LEU A 154 32.92 -20.56 -17.92
CA LEU A 154 34.36 -20.63 -17.68
C LEU A 154 35.10 -19.42 -18.28
N GLN A 155 34.62 -18.90 -19.42
CA GLN A 155 35.10 -17.66 -20.02
C GLN A 155 34.60 -16.45 -19.22
N GLN A 156 35.42 -15.40 -19.17
CA GLN A 156 35.39 -14.36 -18.13
C GLN A 156 34.04 -13.62 -17.95
N ARG A 157 33.93 -12.98 -16.77
CA ARG A 157 32.76 -12.34 -16.12
C ARG A 157 32.00 -11.24 -16.91
N GLY A 158 32.23 -11.06 -18.21
CA GLY A 158 31.63 -9.99 -19.02
C GLY A 158 30.35 -10.37 -19.80
N HIS A 159 30.11 -11.65 -20.07
CA HIS A 159 29.11 -12.06 -21.08
C HIS A 159 27.83 -12.73 -20.53
N ARG A 160 27.67 -12.86 -19.20
CA ARG A 160 26.49 -13.53 -18.60
C ARG A 160 25.17 -12.88 -19.00
N VAL A 161 25.11 -11.54 -18.96
CA VAL A 161 23.88 -10.81 -19.33
C VAL A 161 23.58 -10.94 -20.83
N ALA A 162 24.60 -10.94 -21.68
CA ALA A 162 24.42 -11.11 -23.13
C ALA A 162 23.91 -12.52 -23.48
N GLN A 163 24.36 -13.55 -22.75
CA GLN A 163 23.95 -14.93 -22.96
C GLN A 163 22.54 -15.24 -22.43
N ASP A 164 22.14 -14.60 -21.32
CA ASP A 164 20.75 -14.67 -20.83
C ASP A 164 19.77 -14.04 -21.83
N LEU A 165 20.20 -13.01 -22.56
CA LEU A 165 19.39 -12.34 -23.59
C LEU A 165 19.42 -13.09 -24.94
N ILE A 166 20.56 -13.68 -25.32
CA ILE A 166 20.75 -14.39 -26.59
C ILE A 166 21.55 -15.69 -26.35
N PRO A 167 20.87 -16.82 -26.13
CA PRO A 167 21.53 -18.09 -25.76
C PRO A 167 22.50 -18.69 -26.78
N ARG A 168 22.35 -18.35 -28.08
CA ARG A 168 23.17 -18.88 -29.20
C ARG A 168 24.21 -17.88 -29.73
N LEU A 169 24.44 -16.78 -29.04
CA LEU A 169 25.42 -15.80 -29.47
C LEU A 169 26.82 -16.43 -29.51
N ASP A 170 27.54 -16.23 -30.60
CA ASP A 170 28.94 -16.66 -30.74
C ASP A 170 29.87 -15.77 -29.87
N ILE A 171 30.00 -16.15 -28.60
CA ILE A 171 30.81 -15.43 -27.61
C ILE A 171 32.32 -15.58 -27.92
N ASP A 172 32.72 -16.62 -28.65
CA ASP A 172 34.12 -16.88 -29.00
C ASP A 172 34.64 -15.90 -30.07
N ALA A 173 33.76 -15.38 -30.92
CA ALA A 173 34.08 -14.34 -31.90
C ALA A 173 34.14 -12.91 -31.33
N ALA A 174 34.03 -12.72 -30.00
CA ALA A 174 34.05 -11.39 -29.37
C ALA A 174 35.45 -10.74 -29.42
N GLY A 175 35.62 -9.73 -30.29
CA GLY A 175 36.82 -8.90 -30.36
C GLY A 175 36.76 -7.87 -31.49
N VAL A 176 37.40 -6.72 -31.30
CA VAL A 176 37.55 -5.69 -32.35
C VAL A 176 38.92 -5.87 -32.99
N GLY A 177 38.96 -6.38 -34.21
CA GLY A 177 40.18 -6.40 -35.03
C GLY A 177 40.02 -5.39 -36.16
N GLU A 178 40.96 -4.45 -36.29
CA GLU A 178 41.03 -3.59 -37.47
C GLU A 178 41.24 -4.46 -38.72
N ALA A 179 40.35 -4.32 -39.70
CA ALA A 179 40.53 -4.95 -41.00
C ALA A 179 41.66 -4.23 -41.73
N ALA A 180 42.75 -4.95 -42.05
CA ALA A 180 43.80 -4.40 -42.89
C ALA A 180 43.24 -4.14 -44.31
N GLU A 181 43.42 -2.95 -44.86
CA GLU A 181 43.00 -2.64 -46.23
C GLU A 181 43.92 -3.34 -47.24
N ALA A 182 43.46 -4.47 -47.78
CA ALA A 182 44.03 -5.09 -48.98
C ALA A 182 43.06 -4.92 -50.16
N PRO A 183 43.54 -4.85 -51.42
CA PRO A 183 42.71 -4.54 -52.59
C PRO A 183 41.74 -5.66 -53.01
N ALA A 184 41.78 -6.84 -52.37
CA ALA A 184 40.91 -7.97 -52.68
C ALA A 184 40.13 -8.42 -51.44
N MET A 185 38.81 -8.52 -51.57
CA MET A 185 37.94 -9.07 -50.52
C MET A 185 38.22 -10.57 -50.37
N THR A 186 38.67 -10.96 -49.19
CA THR A 186 38.90 -12.37 -48.80
C THR A 186 38.11 -12.70 -47.54
N PRO A 187 37.88 -13.98 -47.21
CA PRO A 187 37.18 -14.38 -45.98
C PRO A 187 37.70 -13.72 -44.69
N HIS A 188 39.01 -13.41 -44.63
CA HIS A 188 39.63 -12.76 -43.47
C HIS A 188 39.22 -11.30 -43.24
N HIS A 189 38.59 -10.67 -44.24
CA HIS A 189 38.06 -9.31 -44.20
C HIS A 189 36.55 -9.27 -43.95
N PHE A 190 35.89 -10.43 -43.81
CA PHE A 190 34.49 -10.48 -43.39
C PHE A 190 34.36 -9.87 -41.99
N PRO A 191 33.25 -9.15 -41.67
CA PRO A 191 33.09 -8.50 -40.37
C PRO A 191 33.38 -9.45 -39.20
N ARG A 192 34.11 -8.96 -38.20
CA ARG A 192 34.45 -9.72 -36.99
C ARG A 192 33.52 -9.37 -35.84
N GLY A 193 33.25 -10.32 -34.97
CA GLY A 193 32.39 -10.14 -33.80
C GLY A 193 31.38 -11.28 -33.64
N ALA A 194 30.69 -11.26 -32.50
CA ALA A 194 29.70 -12.26 -32.15
C ALA A 194 28.49 -12.32 -33.10
N SER A 195 28.05 -11.17 -33.63
CA SER A 195 26.93 -11.12 -34.59
C SER A 195 27.30 -11.75 -35.95
N PRO A 196 28.40 -11.35 -36.61
CA PRO A 196 28.90 -12.03 -37.81
C PRO A 196 29.21 -13.52 -37.60
N GLY A 197 29.78 -13.90 -36.45
CA GLY A 197 30.04 -15.31 -36.12
C GLY A 197 28.76 -16.14 -36.00
N THR A 198 27.75 -15.62 -35.29
CA THR A 198 26.42 -16.25 -35.19
C THR A 198 25.76 -16.39 -36.56
N PHE A 199 25.90 -15.39 -37.44
CA PHE A 199 25.43 -15.47 -38.81
C PHE A 199 26.10 -16.61 -39.59
N LEU A 200 27.43 -16.73 -39.53
CA LEU A 200 28.14 -17.83 -40.19
C LEU A 200 27.68 -19.19 -39.65
N HIS A 201 27.46 -19.32 -38.35
CA HIS A 201 26.86 -20.52 -37.76
C HIS A 201 25.47 -20.82 -38.34
N SER A 202 24.60 -19.81 -38.46
CA SER A 202 23.26 -20.02 -39.04
C SER A 202 23.27 -20.48 -40.50
N LEU A 203 24.27 -20.06 -41.29
CA LEU A 203 24.41 -20.55 -42.67
C LEU A 203 24.65 -22.06 -42.67
N PHE A 204 25.55 -22.56 -41.83
CA PHE A 204 25.83 -23.99 -41.72
C PHE A 204 24.70 -24.79 -41.03
N GLU A 205 23.84 -24.16 -40.23
CA GLU A 205 22.65 -24.81 -39.66
C GLU A 205 21.58 -25.10 -40.73
N GLU A 206 21.44 -24.22 -41.73
CA GLU A 206 20.38 -24.30 -42.75
C GLU A 206 20.82 -24.91 -44.08
N LEU A 207 22.14 -24.97 -44.33
CA LEU A 207 22.69 -25.43 -45.60
C LEU A 207 22.58 -26.96 -45.76
N ASP A 208 22.12 -27.40 -46.93
CA ASP A 208 22.19 -28.80 -47.35
C ASP A 208 23.57 -29.09 -47.95
N PHE A 209 24.38 -29.86 -47.22
CA PHE A 209 25.75 -30.22 -47.60
C PHE A 209 25.88 -31.07 -48.87
N THR A 210 24.77 -31.58 -49.40
CA THR A 210 24.77 -32.48 -50.56
C THR A 210 24.56 -31.77 -51.90
N GLN A 211 24.24 -30.47 -51.88
CA GLN A 211 23.88 -29.69 -53.06
C GLN A 211 24.87 -28.54 -53.28
N PRO A 212 25.04 -28.06 -54.53
CA PRO A 212 25.82 -26.86 -54.78
C PRO A 212 25.19 -25.65 -54.08
N ILE A 213 26.02 -24.74 -53.59
CA ILE A 213 25.55 -23.54 -52.90
C ILE A 213 24.93 -22.59 -53.91
N ASP A 214 23.66 -22.22 -53.68
CA ASP A 214 22.94 -21.26 -54.51
C ASP A 214 23.36 -19.81 -54.15
N PRO A 215 23.95 -19.05 -55.10
CA PRO A 215 24.28 -17.63 -54.91
C PRO A 215 23.09 -16.78 -54.45
N GLN A 216 21.87 -17.09 -54.93
CA GLN A 216 20.67 -16.32 -54.58
C GLN A 216 20.29 -16.51 -53.11
N TRP A 217 20.43 -17.73 -52.60
CA TRP A 217 20.22 -18.03 -51.19
C TRP A 217 21.24 -17.32 -50.28
N VAL A 218 22.51 -17.30 -50.67
CA VAL A 218 23.56 -16.58 -49.92
C VAL A 218 23.29 -15.08 -49.89
N GLN A 219 22.89 -14.49 -51.03
CA GLN A 219 22.48 -13.10 -51.11
C GLN A 219 21.29 -12.80 -50.20
N GLU A 220 20.24 -13.63 -50.23
CA GLU A 220 19.07 -13.46 -49.37
C GLU A 220 19.45 -13.50 -47.88
N LYS A 221 20.32 -14.43 -47.48
CA LYS A 221 20.80 -14.54 -46.10
C LYS A 221 21.64 -13.34 -45.64
N LEU A 222 22.47 -12.79 -46.53
CA LEU A 222 23.22 -11.55 -46.27
C LEU A 222 22.28 -10.37 -46.05
N GLU A 223 21.27 -10.21 -46.91
CA GLU A 223 20.29 -9.12 -46.83
C GLU A 223 19.43 -9.22 -45.56
N LEU A 224 18.93 -10.41 -45.23
CA LEU A 224 18.15 -10.66 -44.01
C LEU A 224 18.94 -10.37 -42.73
N SER A 225 20.26 -10.59 -42.76
CA SER A 225 21.16 -10.40 -41.62
C SER A 225 21.79 -9.00 -41.58
N GLY A 226 21.48 -8.14 -42.56
CA GLY A 226 21.97 -6.76 -42.63
C GLY A 226 23.41 -6.59 -43.10
N PHE A 227 23.97 -7.59 -43.80
CA PHE A 227 25.30 -7.52 -44.42
C PHE A 227 25.21 -7.10 -45.88
N GLU A 228 26.29 -6.50 -46.38
CA GLU A 228 26.32 -5.99 -47.75
C GLU A 228 26.40 -7.12 -48.79
N THR A 229 25.55 -7.06 -49.81
CA THR A 229 25.47 -8.06 -50.90
C THR A 229 26.77 -8.27 -51.66
N ARG A 230 27.70 -7.30 -51.63
CA ARG A 230 29.05 -7.44 -52.22
C ARG A 230 29.86 -8.62 -51.67
N TRP A 231 29.47 -9.16 -50.50
CA TRP A 231 30.08 -10.33 -49.90
C TRP A 231 29.64 -11.66 -50.50
N GLU A 232 28.54 -11.71 -51.27
CA GLU A 232 27.99 -12.94 -51.84
C GLU A 232 29.06 -13.76 -52.60
N PRO A 233 29.83 -13.20 -53.56
CA PRO A 233 30.76 -14.02 -54.35
C PRO A 233 31.90 -14.60 -53.50
N VAL A 234 32.28 -13.87 -52.44
CA VAL A 234 33.34 -14.30 -51.52
C VAL A 234 32.82 -15.40 -50.60
N LEU A 235 31.60 -15.24 -50.08
CA LEU A 235 30.98 -16.15 -49.13
C LEU A 235 30.56 -17.46 -49.80
N THR A 236 29.97 -17.41 -51.00
CA THR A 236 29.62 -18.59 -51.80
C THR A 236 30.86 -19.45 -52.07
N ARG A 237 31.95 -18.84 -52.55
CA ARG A 237 33.22 -19.56 -52.80
C ARG A 237 33.83 -20.09 -51.50
N TRP A 238 33.73 -19.33 -50.42
CA TRP A 238 34.29 -19.73 -49.13
C TRP A 238 33.56 -20.93 -48.54
N LEU A 239 32.23 -20.90 -48.51
CA LEU A 239 31.39 -22.01 -48.08
C LEU A 239 31.72 -23.26 -48.91
N ASP A 240 31.76 -23.14 -50.24
CA ASP A 240 32.09 -24.26 -51.14
C ASP A 240 33.47 -24.86 -50.83
N THR A 241 34.46 -23.99 -50.60
CA THR A 241 35.80 -24.42 -50.21
C THR A 241 35.76 -25.21 -48.90
N VAL A 242 35.05 -24.72 -47.87
CA VAL A 242 34.96 -25.36 -46.56
C VAL A 242 34.29 -26.74 -46.65
N LEU A 243 33.24 -26.89 -47.47
CA LEU A 243 32.53 -28.17 -47.63
C LEU A 243 33.39 -29.26 -48.27
N HIS A 244 34.33 -28.86 -49.14
CA HIS A 244 35.21 -29.78 -49.85
C HIS A 244 36.54 -30.04 -49.12
N VAL A 245 36.78 -29.44 -47.94
CA VAL A 245 37.98 -29.70 -47.15
C VAL A 245 37.90 -31.09 -46.50
N PRO A 246 38.87 -31.99 -46.75
CA PRO A 246 38.90 -33.30 -46.10
C PRO A 246 39.26 -33.16 -44.61
N LEU A 247 38.31 -33.49 -43.72
CA LEU A 247 38.50 -33.36 -42.26
C LEU A 247 39.32 -34.49 -41.62
N ILE A 248 39.53 -35.59 -42.34
CA ILE A 248 40.30 -36.75 -41.85
C ILE A 248 41.39 -37.09 -42.86
N VAL A 249 42.66 -36.94 -42.45
CA VAL A 249 43.80 -37.56 -43.13
C VAL A 249 43.94 -38.97 -42.58
N ILE A 250 43.46 -39.98 -43.30
CA ILE A 250 43.68 -41.37 -42.92
C ILE A 250 45.16 -41.68 -43.19
N SER A 251 45.99 -41.62 -42.14
CA SER A 251 47.31 -42.27 -42.13
C SER A 251 47.14 -43.69 -41.59
N GLU A 252 47.50 -44.69 -42.39
CA GLU A 252 47.36 -46.10 -42.04
C GLU A 252 48.13 -46.45 -40.74
N PRO A 253 47.51 -47.18 -39.78
CA PRO A 253 48.17 -47.52 -38.54
C PRO A 253 49.20 -48.65 -38.75
N THR A 254 50.47 -48.36 -38.46
CA THR A 254 51.56 -49.33 -38.39
C THR A 254 51.26 -50.35 -37.27
N ARG A 255 50.88 -51.58 -37.62
CA ARG A 255 50.71 -52.69 -36.66
C ARG A 255 52.05 -53.01 -35.97
N ARG A 256 52.27 -52.53 -34.75
CA ARG A 256 53.26 -53.13 -33.84
C ARG A 256 52.63 -54.38 -33.21
N ARG A 257 53.14 -55.56 -33.61
CA ARG A 257 52.89 -56.83 -32.92
C ARG A 257 53.54 -56.76 -31.53
N TYR A 258 52.76 -56.97 -30.48
CA TYR A 258 53.32 -57.37 -29.18
C TYR A 258 53.53 -58.89 -29.20
N SER A 259 54.79 -59.30 -29.14
CA SER A 259 55.23 -60.66 -28.82
C SER A 259 54.97 -60.93 -27.35
N SER A 260 54.50 -62.15 -27.06
CA SER A 260 54.50 -62.77 -25.74
C SER A 260 55.88 -62.74 -25.10
N ASP A 261 55.94 -62.70 -23.78
CA ASP A 261 56.87 -63.58 -23.06
C ASP A 261 56.30 -63.99 -21.70
N ALA A 262 56.39 -65.30 -21.48
CA ALA A 262 56.13 -66.00 -20.24
C ALA A 262 57.38 -65.96 -19.34
N GLY A 263 57.17 -66.01 -18.02
CA GLY A 263 58.21 -66.14 -17.00
C GLY A 263 57.63 -65.97 -15.62
#